data_AF-A0A015Z7D7-F1
#
_entry.id   AF-A0A015Z7D7-F1
#
_cell.length_a   1.000
_cell.length_b   1.000
_cell.length_c   1.000
_cell.angle_alpha   90.00
_cell.angle_beta   90.00
_cell.angle_gamma   90.00
#
_symmetry.space_group_name_H-M   'P 1'
#
loop_
_entity.id
_entity.type
_entity.pdbx_description
1 polymer ?
#
loop_
_entity_poly.entity_id
_entity_poly.type
_entity_poly.pdbx_seq_one_letter_code
_entity_poly.pdbx_strand_id
1 'polypeptide(L)'
;MALTDLTFSKHGEAYVSDPVQLQSDAGLHLEFASEDKNNVVSLFQSMTNTNYVPFGSYNYVGSTMDVAITGVIPGMYIKVQSISQPTLAKILVSE
;
A
#
# COMPACT_ATOMS: atom_id res chain seq x y z
N MET A 1 -13.30 -1.33 13.72
CA MET A 1 -12.27 -0.80 12.80
C MET A 1 -10.91 -1.27 13.26
N ALA A 2 -10.18 -2.00 12.41
CA ALA A 2 -8.84 -2.50 12.73
C ALA A 2 -7.78 -1.72 11.94
N LEU A 3 -6.71 -1.31 12.61
CA LEU A 3 -5.52 -0.71 11.99
C LEU A 3 -4.42 -1.77 11.93
N THR A 4 -3.94 -2.03 10.72
CA THR A 4 -2.85 -2.96 10.47
C THR A 4 -1.64 -2.18 9.99
N ASP A 5 -0.52 -2.29 10.71
CA ASP A 5 0.75 -1.71 10.28
C ASP A 5 1.32 -2.48 9.08
N LEU A 6 1.88 -1.75 8.12
CA LEU A 6 2.56 -2.32 6.97
C LEU A 6 4.08 -2.25 7.16
N THR A 7 4.73 -3.41 7.09
CA THR A 7 6.20 -3.50 7.07
C THR A 7 6.69 -3.44 5.63
N PHE A 8 7.69 -2.61 5.35
CA PHE A 8 8.30 -2.49 4.03
C PHE A 8 9.72 -3.04 4.02
N SER A 9 10.04 -3.75 2.94
CA SER A 9 11.39 -4.24 2.64
C SER A 9 11.88 -3.63 1.33
N LYS A 10 13.19 -3.41 1.22
CA LYS A 10 13.80 -2.89 -0.02
C LYS A 10 13.95 -4.01 -1.05
N HIS A 11 13.39 -3.82 -2.23
CA HIS A 11 13.48 -4.73 -3.37
C HIS A 11 13.97 -3.98 -4.61
N GLY A 12 15.26 -4.10 -4.90
CA GLY A 12 15.90 -3.32 -5.97
C GLY A 12 15.90 -1.82 -5.64
N GLU A 13 15.29 -1.03 -6.52
CA GLU A 13 15.19 0.44 -6.38
C GLU A 13 13.92 0.90 -5.63
N ALA A 14 13.00 -0.01 -5.29
CA ALA A 14 11.75 0.31 -4.63
C ALA A 14 11.64 -0.37 -3.25
N TYR A 15 10.72 0.12 -2.43
CA TYR A 15 10.28 -0.51 -1.19
C TYR A 15 8.95 -1.19 -1.43
N VAL A 16 8.80 -2.43 -0.98
CA VAL A 16 7.56 -3.22 -1.15
C VAL A 16 7.11 -3.70 0.22
N SER A 17 5.81 -3.57 0.49
CA SER A 17 5.23 -4.05 1.74
C SER A 17 5.13 -5.58 1.77
N ASP A 18 5.10 -6.11 2.98
CA ASP A 18 4.58 -7.45 3.20
C ASP A 18 3.12 -7.55 2.70
N PRO A 19 2.70 -8.72 2.21
CA PRO A 19 1.34 -8.92 1.75
C PRO A 19 0.37 -8.88 2.94
N VAL A 20 -0.72 -8.13 2.79
CA VAL A 20 -1.82 -8.10 3.75
C VAL A 20 -3.07 -8.64 3.09
N GLN A 21 -3.76 -9.53 3.80
CA GLN A 21 -5.04 -10.04 3.36
C GLN A 21 -6.16 -9.13 3.85
N LEU A 22 -7.02 -8.69 2.95
CA LEU A 22 -8.16 -7.81 3.26
C LEU A 22 -9.47 -8.60 3.17
N GLN A 23 -10.42 -8.25 4.03
CA GLN A 23 -11.77 -8.85 4.03
C GLN A 23 -12.82 -7.95 3.38
N SER A 24 -12.49 -6.68 3.15
CA SER A 24 -13.36 -5.67 2.58
C SER A 24 -12.52 -4.52 2.03
N ASP A 25 -13.19 -3.51 1.47
CA ASP A 25 -12.58 -2.22 1.17
C ASP A 25 -11.92 -1.63 2.42
N ALA A 26 -10.86 -0.85 2.20
CA ALA A 26 -9.99 -0.35 3.25
C ALA A 26 -9.43 1.04 2.92
N GLY A 27 -8.98 1.77 3.93
CA GLY A 27 -8.18 2.99 3.77
C GLY A 27 -6.69 2.67 3.87
N LEU A 28 -5.88 3.24 2.98
CA LEU A 28 -4.43 3.23 3.05
C LEU A 28 -3.95 4.62 3.49
N HIS A 29 -3.11 4.64 4.51
CA HIS A 29 -2.45 5.84 5.02
C HIS A 29 -0.93 5.63 5.01
N LEU A 30 -0.21 6.51 4.33
CA LEU A 30 1.25 6.49 4.24
C LEU A 30 1.82 7.86 4.65
N GLU A 31 2.92 7.84 5.39
CA GLU A 31 3.74 9.02 5.65
C GLU A 31 5.17 8.81 5.17
N PHE A 32 5.82 9.89 4.74
CA PHE A 32 7.20 9.92 4.27
C PHE A 32 7.99 11.01 5.01
N ALA A 33 9.28 10.77 5.27
CA ALA A 33 10.14 11.71 5.98
C ALA A 33 10.37 13.03 5.23
N SER A 34 10.33 12.98 3.90
CA SER A 34 10.59 14.12 3.03
C SER A 34 9.78 14.01 1.74
N GLU A 35 9.44 15.16 1.17
CA GLU A 35 8.78 15.22 -0.13
C GLU A 35 9.77 14.81 -1.23
N ASP A 36 9.50 13.67 -1.87
CA ASP A 36 10.18 13.26 -3.08
C ASP A 36 9.25 13.49 -4.29
N LYS A 37 9.66 14.40 -5.17
CA LYS A 37 8.88 14.80 -6.35
C LYS A 37 8.71 13.67 -7.37
N ASN A 38 9.52 12.63 -7.26
CA ASN A 38 9.47 11.46 -8.13
C ASN A 38 8.87 10.24 -7.44
N ASN A 39 8.29 10.38 -6.24
CA ASN A 39 7.73 9.24 -5.54
C ASN A 39 6.46 8.74 -6.24
N VAL A 40 6.48 7.45 -6.56
CA VAL A 40 5.33 6.75 -7.13
C VAL A 40 4.94 5.66 -6.17
N VAL A 41 3.67 5.67 -5.76
CA VAL A 41 3.07 4.62 -4.93
C VAL A 41 2.16 3.76 -5.81
N SER A 42 2.48 2.47 -5.93
CA SER A 42 1.74 1.50 -6.71
C SER A 42 1.09 0.46 -5.81
N LEU A 43 -0.17 0.12 -6.11
CA LEU A 43 -0.93 -0.90 -5.40
C LEU A 43 -1.09 -2.13 -6.27
N PHE A 44 -0.84 -3.29 -5.66
CA PHE A 44 -0.91 -4.58 -6.32
C PHE A 44 -1.85 -5.51 -5.57
N GLN A 45 -2.56 -6.37 -6.30
CA GLN A 45 -3.49 -7.33 -5.73
C GLN A 45 -3.26 -8.75 -6.25
N SER A 46 -3.63 -9.74 -5.45
CA SER A 46 -3.60 -11.17 -5.81
C SER A 46 -4.64 -11.96 -5.00
N MET A 47 -5.30 -12.92 -5.65
CA MET A 47 -6.19 -13.86 -4.96
C MET A 47 -5.45 -14.97 -4.21
N THR A 48 -4.19 -15.24 -4.57
CA THR A 48 -3.45 -16.43 -4.13
C THR A 48 -2.12 -16.10 -3.45
N ASN A 49 -1.89 -14.82 -3.11
CA ASN A 49 -0.61 -14.32 -2.58
C ASN A 49 0.58 -14.56 -3.55
N THR A 50 0.30 -14.74 -4.84
CA THR A 50 1.28 -14.93 -5.93
C THR A 50 0.82 -14.22 -7.20
N ASN A 51 1.70 -13.95 -8.17
CA ASN A 51 1.35 -13.32 -9.45
C ASN A 51 0.53 -12.01 -9.30
N TYR A 52 1.07 -11.09 -8.51
CA TYR A 52 0.45 -9.81 -8.22
C TYR A 52 0.26 -8.97 -9.48
N VAL A 53 -0.92 -8.35 -9.61
CA VAL A 53 -1.26 -7.44 -10.70
C VAL A 53 -1.45 -6.01 -10.18
N PRO A 54 -0.97 -4.98 -10.88
CA PRO A 54 -1.18 -3.60 -10.49
C PRO A 54 -2.66 -3.21 -10.71
N PHE A 55 -3.23 -2.46 -9.77
CA PHE A 55 -4.59 -1.93 -9.89
C PHE A 55 -4.73 -0.45 -9.52
N GLY A 56 -3.69 0.15 -8.92
CA GLY A 56 -3.62 1.58 -8.63
C GLY A 56 -2.19 2.09 -8.70
N SER A 57 -2.00 3.33 -9.16
CA SER A 57 -0.71 4.02 -9.19
C SER A 57 -0.90 5.51 -8.98
N TYR A 58 -0.12 6.08 -8.07
CA TYR A 58 -0.24 7.45 -7.63
C TYR A 58 1.12 8.13 -7.69
N ASN A 59 1.25 9.12 -8.56
CA ASN A 59 2.37 10.06 -8.50
C ASN A 59 2.09 10.99 -7.33
N TYR A 60 2.87 10.88 -6.27
CA TYR A 60 2.59 11.58 -5.02
C TYR A 60 3.76 12.49 -4.65
N VAL A 61 3.45 13.76 -4.46
CA VAL A 61 4.41 14.78 -4.03
C VAL A 61 3.86 15.42 -2.75
N GLY A 62 4.39 14.97 -1.62
CA GLY A 62 4.03 15.47 -0.29
C GLY A 62 4.54 14.51 0.80
N SER A 63 4.17 14.78 2.05
CA SER A 63 4.55 13.97 3.21
C SER A 63 3.53 12.91 3.61
N THR A 64 2.23 13.12 3.37
CA THR A 64 1.15 12.20 3.80
C THR A 64 0.15 11.86 2.69
N MET A 65 -0.04 10.57 2.41
CA MET A 65 -0.95 10.08 1.39
C MET A 65 -2.07 9.24 2.01
N ASP A 66 -3.31 9.62 1.72
CA ASP A 66 -4.53 8.88 2.09
C ASP A 66 -5.29 8.45 0.84
N VAL A 67 -5.53 7.15 0.71
CA VAL A 67 -6.23 6.56 -0.45
C VAL A 67 -7.20 5.48 -0.01
N ALA A 68 -8.40 5.47 -0.59
CA ALA A 68 -9.33 4.36 -0.47
C ALA A 68 -8.95 3.21 -1.41
N ILE A 69 -8.82 2.00 -0.88
CA ILE A 69 -8.72 0.74 -1.61
C ILE A 69 -10.13 0.18 -1.75
N THR A 70 -10.67 0.22 -2.96
CA THR A 70 -12.06 -0.17 -3.26
C THR A 70 -12.15 -1.37 -4.19
N GLY A 71 -13.24 -2.12 -4.11
CA GLY A 71 -13.49 -3.29 -4.94
C GLY A 71 -12.74 -4.54 -4.45
N VAL A 72 -12.45 -4.60 -3.15
CA VAL A 72 -11.74 -5.72 -2.54
C VAL A 72 -12.68 -6.92 -2.42
N ILE A 73 -12.26 -8.04 -2.99
CA ILE A 73 -12.91 -9.33 -2.75
C ILE A 73 -12.39 -9.89 -1.41
N PRO A 74 -13.25 -10.37 -0.50
CA PRO A 74 -12.82 -10.93 0.78
C PRO A 74 -11.78 -12.04 0.60
N GLY A 75 -10.68 -11.94 1.35
CA GLY A 75 -9.55 -12.87 1.28
C GLY A 75 -8.50 -12.52 0.22
N MET A 76 -8.65 -11.41 -0.51
CA MET A 76 -7.65 -10.93 -1.46
C MET A 76 -6.43 -10.33 -0.75
N TYR A 77 -5.26 -10.56 -1.32
CA TYR A 77 -3.99 -10.02 -0.82
C TYR A 77 -3.63 -8.74 -1.55
N ILE A 78 -3.17 -7.74 -0.79
CA ILE A 78 -2.66 -6.47 -1.30
C ILE A 78 -1.19 -6.32 -0.94
N LYS A 79 -0.43 -5.69 -1.84
CA LYS A 79 0.90 -5.13 -1.58
C LYS A 79 0.95 -3.68 -2.02
N VAL A 80 1.74 -2.90 -1.29
CA VAL A 80 2.05 -1.51 -1.63
C VAL A 80 3.52 -1.45 -2.02
N GLN A 81 3.82 -0.76 -3.11
CA GLN A 81 5.18 -0.44 -3.52
C GLN A 81 5.35 1.07 -3.57
N SER A 82 6.48 1.57 -3.09
CA SER A 82 6.85 2.98 -3.20
C SER A 82 8.32 3.13 -3.57
N ILE A 83 8.68 4.22 -4.24
CA ILE A 83 10.09 4.52 -4.56
C ILE A 83 10.81 5.01 -3.28
N SER A 84 10.16 5.91 -2.54
CA SER A 84 10.63 6.37 -1.25
C SER A 84 10.18 5.45 -0.11
N GLN A 85 10.98 5.31 0.93
CA GLN A 85 10.63 4.52 2.12
C GLN A 85 9.57 5.26 2.95
N PRO A 86 8.41 4.64 3.24
CA PRO A 86 7.46 5.22 4.18
C PRO A 86 8.02 5.21 5.61
N THR A 87 7.80 6.29 6.37
CA THR A 87 8.09 6.36 7.81
C THR A 87 6.97 5.73 8.64
N LEU A 88 5.74 5.80 8.12
CA LEU A 88 4.56 5.19 8.71
C LEU A 88 3.69 4.67 7.57
N ALA A 89 3.12 3.48 7.76
CA ALA A 89 2.23 2.89 6.78
C ALA A 89 1.18 2.04 7.46
N LYS A 90 -0.09 2.35 7.24
CA LYS A 90 -1.22 1.71 7.90
C LYS A 90 -2.34 1.43 6.91
N ILE A 91 -3.00 0.29 7.12
CA ILE A 91 -4.29 -0.01 6.49
C ILE A 91 -5.38 0.01 7.56
N LEU A 92 -6.42 0.80 7.32
CA LEU A 92 -7.63 0.84 8.11
C LEU A 92 -8.70 -0.02 7.43
N VAL A 93 -9.08 -1.11 8.06
CA VAL A 93 -10.18 -1.98 7.58
C VAL A 93 -11.43 -1.67 8.39
N SER A 94 -12.53 -1.37 7.70
CA SER A 94 -13.84 -1.30 8.35
C SER A 94 -14.27 -2.72 8.69
N GLU A 95 -14.77 -2.92 9.91
CA GLU A 95 -15.44 -4.17 10.29
C GLU A 95 -16.83 -4.25 9.66
#